data_AF-A0A357M2W7-F1
#
_entry.id   AF-A0A357M2W7-F1
#
_cell.length_a   1.000
_cell.length_b   1.000
_cell.length_c   1.000
_cell.angle_alpha   90.00
_cell.angle_beta   90.00
_cell.angle_gamma   90.00
#
_symmetry.space_group_name_H-M   'P 1'
#
loop_
_entity.id
_entity.type
_entity.pdbx_description
1 polymer ?
#
loop_
_entity_poly.entity_id
_entity_poly.type
_entity_poly.pdbx_seq_one_letter_code
_entity_poly.pdbx_strand_id
1 'polypeptide(L)'
;MVGFLHNQRRIWQWLVFFFYPLDFTFVCPTEITALSEAAAQFEALDTEILGASVDSIHSHKAWINTPKDSNGLGRLSFPLAADITKQV
;
A
#
# COMPACT_ATOMS: atom_id res chain seq x y z
N MET A 1 29.78 -0.95 7.20
CA MET A 1 28.87 -1.71 6.33
C MET A 1 27.81 -2.34 7.22
N VAL A 2 26.80 -1.54 7.61
CA VAL A 2 25.84 -1.90 8.66
C VAL A 2 24.61 -2.50 7.99
N GLY A 3 24.60 -3.84 7.89
CA GLY A 3 23.37 -4.60 7.71
C GLY A 3 22.73 -4.87 9.07
N PHE A 4 21.42 -5.09 9.06
CA PHE A 4 20.57 -5.54 10.18
C PHE A 4 20.11 -4.49 11.20
N LEU A 5 19.17 -3.63 10.80
CA LEU A 5 18.15 -3.06 11.69
C LEU A 5 16.83 -2.82 10.93
N HIS A 6 16.16 -3.87 10.46
CA HIS A 6 14.80 -3.78 9.91
C HIS A 6 13.71 -4.22 10.91
N ASN A 7 14.07 -4.31 12.20
CA ASN A 7 13.16 -4.70 13.29
C ASN A 7 13.46 -3.90 14.58
N GLN A 8 13.58 -2.59 14.45
CA GLN A 8 13.38 -1.69 15.58
C GLN A 8 11.89 -1.36 15.55
N ARG A 9 11.10 -1.85 16.52
CA ARG A 9 9.73 -1.33 16.73
C ARG A 9 9.88 0.17 16.97
N ARG A 10 9.66 0.97 15.94
CA ARG A 10 9.60 2.42 16.07
C ARG A 10 8.32 2.71 16.85
N ILE A 11 8.51 2.97 18.13
CA ILE A 11 7.44 3.14 19.12
C ILE A 11 6.46 4.27 18.79
N TRP A 12 6.85 5.18 17.89
CA TRP A 12 6.01 6.25 17.36
C TRP A 12 6.37 6.48 15.89
N GLN A 13 5.47 6.13 14.97
CA GLN A 13 5.52 6.52 13.57
C GLN A 13 4.16 7.10 13.19
N TRP A 14 4.17 8.08 12.31
CA TRP A 14 2.94 8.53 11.68
C TRP A 14 2.46 7.45 10.71
N LEU A 15 1.15 7.31 10.57
CA LEU A 15 0.55 6.40 9.60
C LEU A 15 -0.34 7.19 8.66
N VAL A 16 0.01 7.19 7.37
CA VAL A 16 -0.92 7.54 6.30
C VAL A 16 -1.77 6.31 6.05
N PHE A 17 -2.96 6.30 6.65
CA PHE A 17 -3.96 5.28 6.42
C PHE A 17 -5.02 5.81 5.47
N PHE A 18 -5.21 5.16 4.32
CA PHE A 18 -6.18 5.59 3.32
C PHE A 18 -7.04 4.44 2.82
N PHE A 19 -8.30 4.77 2.50
CA PHE A 19 -9.22 3.83 1.89
C PHE A 19 -9.38 4.13 0.41
N TYR A 20 -9.52 3.07 -0.38
CA TYR A 20 -9.95 3.16 -1.76
C TYR A 20 -11.15 2.20 -2.00
N PRO A 21 -12.01 2.48 -3.00
CA PRO A 21 -13.31 1.83 -3.05
C PRO A 21 -13.25 0.35 -3.45
N LEU A 22 -12.47 0.03 -4.49
CA LEU A 22 -12.47 -1.30 -5.10
C LEU A 22 -11.22 -1.53 -5.97
N ASP A 23 -10.66 -2.73 -5.89
CA ASP A 23 -9.66 -3.26 -6.82
C ASP A 23 -10.16 -3.25 -8.27
N PHE A 24 -9.23 -3.18 -9.24
CA PHE A 24 -9.52 -3.29 -10.68
C PHE A 24 -10.49 -2.24 -11.26
N THR A 25 -10.59 -1.06 -10.64
CA THR A 25 -11.37 0.07 -11.16
C THR A 25 -10.49 1.12 -11.86
N PHE A 26 -11.12 2.01 -12.64
CA PHE A 26 -10.42 2.92 -13.57
C PHE A 26 -9.85 4.19 -12.95
N VAL A 27 -10.28 4.58 -11.74
CA VAL A 27 -9.86 5.84 -11.08
C VAL A 27 -8.82 5.60 -9.97
N CYS A 28 -8.46 4.34 -9.70
CA CYS A 28 -7.70 3.99 -8.50
C CYS A 28 -6.18 3.74 -8.66
N PRO A 29 -5.62 3.30 -9.82
CA PRO A 29 -4.21 2.95 -9.83
C PRO A 29 -3.32 4.18 -9.61
N THR A 30 -3.72 5.36 -10.10
CA THR A 30 -2.88 6.58 -10.04
C THR A 30 -2.58 7.02 -8.61
N GLU A 31 -3.57 7.00 -7.71
CA GLU A 31 -3.39 7.41 -6.31
C GLU A 31 -2.49 6.43 -5.56
N ILE A 32 -2.78 5.12 -5.68
CA ILE A 32 -2.02 4.06 -5.02
C ILE A 32 -0.58 4.02 -5.55
N THR A 33 -0.37 4.11 -6.87
CA THR A 33 0.97 4.10 -7.45
C THR A 33 1.76 5.37 -7.12
N ALA A 34 1.11 6.54 -7.07
CA ALA A 34 1.79 7.78 -6.70
C ALA A 34 2.27 7.76 -5.25
N LEU A 35 1.45 7.26 -4.32
CA LEU A 35 1.88 7.03 -2.94
C LEU A 35 3.03 6.03 -2.88
N SER A 36 3.03 5.01 -3.74
CA SER A 36 4.07 3.98 -3.75
C SER A 36 5.41 4.51 -4.26
N GLU A 37 5.36 5.41 -5.23
CA GLU A 37 6.52 6.14 -5.76
C GLU A 37 7.05 7.18 -4.75
N ALA A 38 6.16 7.76 -3.94
CA ALA A 38 6.51 8.70 -2.88
C ALA A 38 6.91 8.03 -1.55
N ALA A 39 6.82 6.70 -1.41
CA ALA A 39 7.00 5.99 -0.14
C ALA A 39 8.32 6.33 0.59
N ALA A 40 9.42 6.51 -0.16
CA ALA A 40 10.71 6.90 0.42
C ALA A 40 10.69 8.31 1.07
N GLN A 41 9.84 9.21 0.58
CA GLN A 41 9.66 10.54 1.17
C GLN A 41 8.92 10.44 2.52
N PHE A 42 7.92 9.57 2.61
CA PHE A 42 7.21 9.30 3.86
C PHE A 42 8.11 8.58 4.87
N GLU A 43 8.91 7.61 4.44
CA GLU A 43 9.88 6.91 5.28
C GLU A 43 10.90 7.89 5.89
N ALA A 44 11.40 8.85 5.11
CA ALA A 44 12.30 9.91 5.59
C ALA A 44 11.66 10.85 6.63
N LEU A 45 10.33 10.89 6.70
CA LEU A 45 9.53 11.64 7.66
C LEU A 45 8.98 10.75 8.79
N ASP A 46 9.55 9.56 8.99
CA ASP A 46 9.12 8.60 10.01
C ASP A 46 7.62 8.23 9.88
N THR A 47 7.16 8.13 8.63
CA THR A 47 5.76 7.91 8.28
C THR A 47 5.60 6.65 7.44
N GLU A 48 4.72 5.76 7.87
CA GLU A 48 4.33 4.55 7.15
C GLU A 48 3.07 4.80 6.31
N ILE A 49 2.84 3.96 5.30
CA ILE A 49 1.63 3.99 4.46
C ILE A 49 0.90 2.65 4.58
N LEU A 50 -0.42 2.70 4.70
CA LEU A 50 -1.30 1.53 4.60
C LEU A 50 -2.52 1.90 3.76
N GLY A 51 -2.75 1.17 2.68
CA GLY A 51 -4.00 1.24 1.92
C GLY A 51 -5.00 0.21 2.41
N ALA A 52 -6.29 0.47 2.33
CA ALA A 52 -7.33 -0.52 2.59
C ALA A 52 -8.50 -0.42 1.60
N SER A 53 -9.09 -1.57 1.29
CA SER A 53 -10.42 -1.64 0.66
C SER A 53 -11.20 -2.82 1.21
N VAL A 54 -12.44 -2.98 0.75
CA VAL A 54 -13.31 -4.10 1.12
C VAL A 54 -13.01 -5.40 0.37
N ASP A 55 -12.02 -5.38 -0.52
CA ASP A 55 -11.61 -6.53 -1.32
C ASP A 55 -10.84 -7.55 -0.50
N SER A 56 -10.73 -8.76 -1.03
CA SER A 56 -9.97 -9.83 -0.37
C SER A 56 -8.47 -9.71 -0.58
N ILE A 57 -7.67 -10.31 0.32
CA ILE A 57 -6.22 -10.43 0.15
C ILE A 57 -5.81 -11.09 -1.18
N HIS A 58 -6.67 -11.95 -1.74
CA HIS A 58 -6.44 -12.61 -3.02
C HIS A 58 -6.61 -11.65 -4.19
N SER A 59 -7.60 -10.75 -4.09
CA SER A 59 -7.84 -9.68 -5.07
C SER A 59 -6.65 -8.72 -5.10
N HIS A 60 -6.21 -8.24 -3.93
CA HIS A 60 -5.02 -7.38 -3.83
C HIS A 60 -3.79 -8.04 -4.44
N LYS A 61 -3.55 -9.32 -4.11
CA LYS A 61 -2.41 -10.08 -4.65
C LYS A 61 -2.50 -10.20 -6.17
N ALA A 62 -3.68 -10.46 -6.73
CA ALA A 62 -3.86 -10.50 -8.17
C ALA A 62 -3.55 -9.12 -8.79
N TRP A 63 -4.08 -8.03 -8.21
CA TRP A 63 -3.93 -6.69 -8.75
C TRP A 63 -2.50 -6.14 -8.69
N ILE A 64 -1.77 -6.44 -7.60
CA ILE A 64 -0.33 -6.16 -7.45
C ILE A 64 0.51 -6.91 -8.50
N ASN A 65 0.13 -8.14 -8.83
CA ASN A 65 0.83 -8.94 -9.84
C ASN A 65 0.43 -8.58 -11.28
N THR A 66 -0.65 -7.82 -11.48
CA THR A 66 -1.02 -7.31 -12.79
C THR A 66 -0.07 -6.15 -13.18
N PRO A 67 0.49 -6.16 -14.41
CA PRO A 67 1.31 -5.07 -14.92
C PRO A 67 0.57 -3.72 -15.00
N LYS A 68 1.30 -2.61 -14.82
CA LYS A 68 0.74 -1.24 -14.90
C LYS A 68 0.12 -0.92 -16.27
N ASP A 69 0.67 -1.47 -17.36
CA ASP A 69 0.13 -1.30 -18.72
C ASP A 69 -1.20 -2.05 -18.95
N SER A 70 -1.57 -2.93 -18.02
CA SER A 70 -2.76 -3.78 -18.04
C SER A 70 -3.71 -3.44 -16.90
N ASN A 71 -3.75 -2.16 -16.49
CA ASN A 71 -4.55 -1.62 -15.38
C ASN A 71 -4.24 -2.26 -14.00
N GLY A 72 -3.02 -2.79 -13.84
CA GLY A 72 -2.52 -3.30 -12.57
C GLY A 72 -1.74 -2.27 -11.77
N LEU A 73 -1.37 -2.63 -10.54
CA LEU A 73 -0.56 -1.77 -9.67
C LEU A 73 0.94 -1.98 -9.88
N GLY A 74 1.34 -3.20 -10.28
CA GLY A 74 2.72 -3.64 -10.20
C GLY A 74 3.23 -3.69 -8.75
N ARG A 75 4.55 -3.69 -8.58
CA ARG A 75 5.18 -3.72 -7.26
C ARG A 75 4.85 -2.45 -6.46
N LEU A 76 4.25 -2.64 -5.29
CA LEU A 76 4.03 -1.59 -4.30
C LEU A 76 5.14 -1.54 -3.24
N SER A 77 5.34 -0.35 -2.69
CA SER A 77 6.29 -0.08 -1.60
C SER A 77 5.64 -0.17 -0.20
N PHE A 78 4.32 -0.40 -0.13
CA PHE A 78 3.56 -0.46 1.11
C PHE A 78 2.43 -1.54 1.02
N PRO A 79 1.90 -2.02 2.16
CA PRO A 79 0.87 -3.05 2.17
C PRO A 79 -0.56 -2.52 1.87
N LEU A 80 -1.41 -3.43 1.37
CA LEU A 80 -2.86 -3.23 1.26
C LEU A 80 -3.58 -4.16 2.23
N ALA A 81 -4.43 -3.62 3.09
CA ALA A 81 -5.29 -4.34 4.03
C ALA A 81 -6.65 -4.65 3.41
N ALA A 82 -7.11 -5.88 3.66
CA ALA A 82 -8.42 -6.37 3.24
C ALA A 82 -9.44 -6.23 4.37
N ASP A 83 -10.35 -5.26 4.27
CA ASP A 83 -11.50 -5.11 5.18
C ASP A 83 -12.76 -5.76 4.60
N ILE A 84 -12.69 -7.09 4.42
CA ILE A 84 -13.81 -7.89 3.90
C ILE A 84 -15.06 -7.71 4.78
N THR A 85 -14.85 -7.53 6.08
CA THR A 85 -15.90 -7.39 7.10
C THR A 85 -16.55 -6.02 7.16
N LYS A 86 -15.92 -4.97 6.60
CA LYS A 86 -16.40 -3.58 6.64
C LYS A 86 -16.51 -3.05 8.07
N GLN A 87 -15.50 -3.35 8.88
CA GLN A 87 -15.49 -3.05 10.32
C GLN A 87 -14.34 -2.15 10.76
N VAL A 88 -13.42 -1.83 9.84
CA VAL A 88 -12.36 -0.85 10.08
C VAL A 88 -12.92 0.55 9.81
#